data_AF-A0A7C4AHA2-F1
#
_entry.id   AF-A0A7C4AHA2-F1
#
_cell.length_a   1.000
_cell.length_b   1.000
_cell.length_c   1.000
_cell.angle_alpha   90.00
_cell.angle_beta   90.00
_cell.angle_gamma   90.00
#
_symmetry.space_group_name_H-M   'P 1'
#
loop_
_entity.id
_entity.type
_entity.pdbx_description
1 polymer ?
#
loop_
_entity_poly.entity_id
_entity_poly.type
_entity_poly.pdbx_seq_one_letter_code
_entity_poly.pdbx_strand_id
1 'polypeptide(L)'
;MRTVNRFLAALALAALLIPAGQSLAAKEDYCVYTPEQIIAAVKNERNEYRATREKIFALENSGADKTSPAYKKELDALLEKAVQHKINLDWMAEALDVQQRSYGGN
;
A
#
# COMPACT_ATOMS: atom_id res chain seq x y z
N MET A 1 -30.94 30.60 13.71
CA MET A 1 -29.61 30.14 13.23
C MET A 1 -29.32 28.74 13.77
N ARG A 2 -29.91 27.67 13.20
CA ARG A 2 -29.82 26.29 13.72
C ARG A 2 -29.77 25.23 12.60
N THR A 3 -29.08 25.52 11.50
CA THR A 3 -29.03 24.61 10.33
C THR A 3 -27.62 24.34 9.78
N VAL A 4 -26.57 24.95 10.35
CA VAL A 4 -25.22 24.83 9.77
C VAL A 4 -24.40 23.66 10.32
N ASN A 5 -24.77 23.08 11.47
CA ASN A 5 -23.95 22.06 12.14
C ASN A 5 -24.13 20.61 11.64
N ARG A 6 -24.93 20.34 10.60
CA ARG A 6 -25.15 18.95 10.11
C ARG A 6 -24.26 18.53 8.95
N PHE A 7 -23.56 19.46 8.29
CA PHE A 7 -22.70 19.14 7.14
C PHE A 7 -21.24 18.84 7.49
N LEU A 8 -20.78 19.22 8.69
CA LEU A 8 -19.39 18.99 9.11
C LEU A 8 -19.15 17.60 9.73
N ALA A 9 -20.20 16.88 10.14
CA ALA A 9 -20.07 15.53 10.69
C ALA A 9 -19.84 14.44 9.62
N ALA A 10 -20.21 14.71 8.36
CA ALA A 10 -20.05 13.75 7.27
C ALA A 10 -18.63 13.71 6.69
N LEU A 11 -17.83 14.77 6.88
CA LEU A 11 -16.46 14.82 6.34
C LEU A 11 -15.42 14.16 7.25
N ALA A 12 -15.73 13.97 8.53
CA ALA A 12 -14.83 13.31 9.48
C ALA A 12 -14.86 11.77 9.35
N LEU A 13 -15.90 11.19 8.76
CA LEU A 13 -16.03 9.73 8.60
C LEU A 13 -15.28 9.19 7.37
N ALA A 14 -15.00 10.04 6.38
CA ALA A 14 -14.19 9.67 5.22
C ALA A 14 -12.67 9.63 5.52
N ALA A 15 -12.23 10.30 6.60
CA ALA A 15 -10.82 10.31 7.02
C ALA A 15 -10.45 9.11 7.93
N LEU A 16 -11.44 8.36 8.41
CA LEU A 16 -11.25 7.17 9.27
C LEU A 16 -11.14 5.85 8.49
N LEU A 17 -11.24 5.91 7.16
CA LEU A 17 -11.05 4.75 6.25
C LEU A 17 -9.64 4.68 5.66
N ILE A 18 -8.67 5.38 6.25
CA ILE A 18 -7.27 5.03 6.03
C ILE A 18 -6.94 4.01 7.12
N PRO A 19 -6.95 2.69 6.85
CA PRO A 19 -6.43 1.75 7.82
C PRO A 19 -4.96 2.09 8.03
N ALA A 20 -4.68 2.69 9.19
CA ALA A 20 -3.36 2.73 9.77
C ALA A 20 -3.00 1.30 10.16
N GLY A 21 -2.50 0.56 9.19
CA GLY A 21 -2.21 -0.85 9.26
C GLY A 21 -2.26 -1.38 7.85
N GLN A 22 -1.09 -1.57 7.24
CA GLN A 22 -0.95 -2.28 5.97
C GLN A 22 -1.40 -3.73 6.20
N SER A 23 -2.71 -3.97 6.28
CA SER A 23 -3.24 -5.30 6.04
C SER A 23 -2.94 -5.62 4.58
N LEU A 24 -2.63 -6.89 4.28
CA LEU A 24 -2.70 -7.41 2.91
C LEU A 24 -3.95 -6.82 2.26
N ALA A 25 -3.77 -5.97 1.25
CA ALA A 25 -4.90 -5.34 0.58
C ALA A 25 -5.62 -6.46 -0.15
N ALA A 26 -6.73 -6.94 0.40
CA ALA A 26 -7.37 -8.15 -0.11
C ALA A 26 -7.65 -7.94 -1.61
N LYS A 27 -7.39 -8.96 -2.43
CA LYS A 27 -7.63 -8.92 -3.88
C LYS A 27 -9.01 -8.33 -4.25
N GLU A 28 -9.99 -8.56 -3.38
CA GLU A 28 -11.37 -8.09 -3.46
C GLU A 28 -11.50 -6.55 -3.44
N ASP A 29 -10.60 -5.83 -2.78
CA ASP A 29 -10.61 -4.37 -2.70
C ASP A 29 -10.38 -3.72 -4.07
N TYR A 30 -9.70 -4.42 -4.99
CA TYR A 30 -9.39 -3.92 -6.32
C TYR A 30 -10.44 -4.30 -7.38
N CYS A 31 -11.39 -5.19 -7.05
CA CYS A 31 -12.47 -5.57 -7.97
C CYS A 31 -13.51 -4.46 -8.19
N VAL A 32 -13.55 -3.45 -7.31
CA VAL A 32 -14.44 -2.28 -7.42
C VAL A 32 -13.77 -1.09 -8.12
N TYR A 33 -12.48 -1.18 -8.40
CA TYR A 33 -11.69 -0.07 -8.96
C TYR A 33 -11.72 -0.10 -10.49
N THR A 34 -11.72 1.08 -11.12
CA THR A 34 -11.52 1.20 -12.56
C THR A 34 -10.06 0.88 -12.91
N PRO A 35 -9.74 0.50 -14.16
CA PRO A 35 -8.37 0.28 -14.60
C PRO A 35 -7.42 1.45 -14.28
N GLU A 36 -7.87 2.70 -14.44
CA GLU A 36 -7.06 3.89 -14.13
C GLU A 36 -6.77 4.02 -12.64
N GLN A 37 -7.73 3.67 -11.78
CA GLN A 37 -7.55 3.66 -10.33
C GLN A 37 -6.55 2.58 -9.90
N ILE A 38 -6.61 1.39 -10.51
CA ILE A 38 -5.65 0.32 -10.27
C ILE A 38 -4.25 0.74 -10.73
N ILE A 39 -4.12 1.38 -11.90
CA ILE A 39 -2.83 1.90 -12.40
C ILE A 39 -2.23 2.94 -11.44
N ALA A 40 -3.06 3.85 -10.92
CA ALA A 40 -2.62 4.84 -9.92
C ALA A 40 -2.17 4.16 -8.62
N ALA A 41 -2.91 3.14 -8.14
CA ALA A 41 -2.54 2.35 -6.97
C ALA A 41 -1.22 1.60 -7.18
N VAL A 42 -1.03 0.95 -8.33
CA VAL A 42 0.23 0.27 -8.70
C VAL A 42 1.41 1.24 -8.68
N LYS A 43 1.23 2.46 -9.19
CA LYS A 43 2.29 3.47 -9.19
C LYS A 43 2.68 3.87 -7.76
N ASN A 44 1.68 4.06 -6.88
CA ASN A 44 1.93 4.40 -5.48
C ASN A 44 2.63 3.25 -4.75
N GLU A 45 2.15 2.02 -4.91
CA GLU A 45 2.71 0.82 -4.29
C GLU A 45 4.16 0.58 -4.74
N ARG A 46 4.47 0.81 -6.02
CA ARG A 46 5.86 0.75 -6.52
C ARG A 46 6.77 1.79 -5.88
N ASN A 47 6.27 3.00 -5.63
CA ASN A 47 7.03 4.04 -4.95
C ASN A 47 7.30 3.66 -3.49
N GLU A 48 6.30 3.10 -2.79
CA GLU A 48 6.47 2.62 -1.41
C GLU A 48 7.42 1.42 -1.31
N TYR A 49 7.32 0.48 -2.25
CA TYR A 49 8.27 -0.62 -2.37
C TYR A 49 9.70 -0.12 -2.58
N ARG A 50 9.89 0.84 -3.49
CA ARG A 50 11.19 1.46 -3.74
C ARG A 50 11.74 2.15 -2.49
N ALA A 51 10.93 2.96 -1.80
CA ALA A 51 11.32 3.62 -0.57
C ALA A 51 11.71 2.61 0.53
N THR A 52 11.00 1.49 0.63
CA THR A 52 11.33 0.41 1.56
C THR A 52 12.67 -0.24 1.22
N ARG A 53 12.95 -0.49 -0.08
CA ARG A 53 14.26 -1.00 -0.52
C ARG A 53 15.39 -0.02 -0.27
N GLU A 54 15.17 1.28 -0.45
CA GLU A 54 16.15 2.32 -0.15
C GLU A 54 16.47 2.35 1.36
N LYS A 55 15.48 2.13 2.23
CA LYS A 55 15.70 1.98 3.68
C LYS A 55 16.50 0.75 4.03
N ILE A 56 16.22 -0.39 3.40
CA ILE A 56 17.01 -1.62 3.58
C ILE A 56 18.47 -1.36 3.20
N PHE A 57 18.70 -0.76 2.02
CA PHE A 57 20.04 -0.43 1.56
C PHE A 57 20.74 0.56 2.51
N ALA A 58 20.04 1.59 2.99
CA ALA A 58 20.60 2.52 3.97
C ALA A 58 20.97 1.81 5.28
N LEU A 59 20.12 0.92 5.78
CA LEU A 59 20.36 0.15 7.00
C LEU A 59 21.58 -0.78 6.84
N GLU A 60 21.69 -1.50 5.72
CA GLU A 60 22.82 -2.38 5.42
C GLU A 60 24.17 -1.65 5.31
N ASN A 61 24.15 -0.39 4.86
CA ASN A 61 25.33 0.45 4.68
C ASN A 61 25.56 1.47 5.81
N SER A 62 24.72 1.48 6.85
CA SER A 62 24.78 2.44 7.95
C SER A 62 25.96 2.24 8.91
N GLY A 63 26.73 1.15 8.77
CA GLY A 63 27.75 0.76 9.74
C GLY A 63 27.18 0.21 11.05
N ALA A 64 25.86 -0.01 11.13
CA ALA A 64 25.23 -0.67 12.27
C ALA A 64 25.76 -2.09 12.49
N ASP A 65 25.84 -2.51 13.76
CA ASP A 65 26.24 -3.86 14.13
C ASP A 65 25.19 -4.88 13.66
N LYS A 66 25.54 -5.67 12.65
CA LYS A 66 24.67 -6.68 12.05
C LYS A 66 24.35 -7.85 12.98
N THR A 67 25.12 -8.02 14.05
CA THR A 67 24.88 -9.05 15.06
C THR A 67 23.88 -8.58 16.13
N SER A 68 23.66 -7.27 16.23
CA SER A 68 22.73 -6.68 17.19
C SER A 68 21.29 -7.16 16.94
N PRO A 69 20.55 -7.54 18.00
CA PRO A 69 19.13 -7.85 17.91
C PRO A 69 18.29 -6.70 17.35
N ALA A 70 18.70 -5.44 17.62
CA ALA A 70 17.98 -4.27 17.14
C ALA A 70 18.07 -4.15 15.61
N TYR A 71 19.27 -4.35 15.05
CA TYR A 71 19.48 -4.37 13.60
C TYR A 71 18.65 -5.46 12.93
N LYS A 72 18.68 -6.68 13.47
CA LYS A 72 17.93 -7.81 12.91
C LYS A 72 16.43 -7.53 12.92
N LYS A 73 15.90 -7.03 14.04
CA LYS A 73 14.48 -6.69 14.16
C LYS A 73 14.06 -5.61 13.15
N GLU A 74 14.89 -4.59 12.95
CA GLU A 74 14.61 -3.52 11.99
C GLU A 74 14.68 -4.02 10.54
N LEU A 75 15.68 -4.86 10.22
CA LEU A 75 15.81 -5.48 8.91
C LEU A 75 14.65 -6.42 8.62
N ASP A 76 14.27 -7.27 9.56
CA ASP A 76 13.15 -8.21 9.42
C ASP A 76 11.84 -7.46 9.15
N ALA A 77 11.57 -6.37 9.88
CA ALA A 77 10.38 -5.54 9.65
C ALA A 77 10.38 -4.87 8.27
N LEU A 78 11.53 -4.40 7.78
CA LEU A 78 11.65 -3.82 6.45
C LEU A 78 11.49 -4.89 5.35
N LEU A 79 12.02 -6.10 5.57
CA LEU A 79 11.88 -7.22 4.64
C LEU A 79 10.43 -7.72 4.57
N GLU A 80 9.76 -7.86 5.71
CA GLU A 80 8.34 -8.20 5.78
C GLU A 80 7.50 -7.18 5.02
N LYS A 81 7.77 -5.88 5.24
CA LYS A 81 7.13 -4.80 4.49
C LYS A 81 7.40 -4.86 2.99
N ALA A 82 8.64 -5.17 2.58
CA ALA A 82 8.97 -5.31 1.17
C ALA A 82 8.26 -6.50 0.51
N VAL A 83 8.13 -7.64 1.22
CA VAL A 83 7.35 -8.79 0.77
C VAL A 83 5.87 -8.42 0.64
N GLN A 84 5.33 -7.68 1.61
CA GLN A 84 3.96 -7.22 1.59
C GLN A 84 3.65 -6.36 0.37
N HIS A 85 4.52 -5.40 0.07
CA HIS A 85 4.39 -4.57 -1.13
C HIS A 85 4.43 -5.39 -2.42
N LYS A 86 5.26 -6.44 -2.48
CA LYS A 86 5.33 -7.32 -3.64
C LYS A 86 4.02 -8.10 -3.83
N ILE A 87 3.48 -8.68 -2.76
CA ILE A 87 2.20 -9.40 -2.80
C ILE A 87 1.08 -8.46 -3.28
N ASN A 88 1.03 -7.24 -2.76
CA ASN A 88 0.05 -6.24 -3.19
C ASN A 88 0.18 -5.92 -4.69
N LEU A 89 1.40 -5.73 -5.20
CA LEU A 89 1.63 -5.48 -6.62
C LEU A 89 1.18 -6.63 -7.50
N ASP A 90 1.42 -7.87 -7.09
CA ASP A 90 0.99 -9.06 -7.82
C ASP A 90 -0.54 -9.13 -7.87
N TRP A 91 -1.22 -8.86 -6.76
CA TRP A 91 -2.69 -8.82 -6.71
C TRP A 91 -3.30 -7.67 -7.52
N MET A 92 -2.70 -6.49 -7.50
CA MET A 92 -3.13 -5.37 -8.35
C MET A 92 -2.97 -5.69 -9.84
N ALA A 93 -1.91 -6.41 -10.22
CA ALA A 93 -1.70 -6.85 -11.60
C ALA A 93 -2.77 -7.84 -12.05
N GLU A 94 -3.12 -8.80 -11.21
CA GLU A 94 -4.24 -9.72 -11.47
C GLU A 94 -5.58 -8.98 -11.57
N ALA A 95 -5.85 -8.03 -10.67
CA ALA A 95 -7.07 -7.24 -10.70
C ALA A 95 -7.16 -6.39 -11.98
N LEU A 96 -6.03 -5.82 -12.44
CA LEU A 96 -5.97 -5.06 -13.68
C LEU A 96 -6.29 -5.94 -14.90
N ASP A 97 -5.73 -7.16 -14.98
CA ASP A 97 -6.02 -8.11 -16.06
C ASP A 97 -7.51 -8.50 -16.09
N VAL A 98 -8.11 -8.78 -14.93
CA VAL A 98 -9.55 -9.10 -14.83
C VAL A 98 -10.42 -7.92 -15.28
N GLN A 99 -10.08 -6.70 -14.87
CA GLN A 99 -10.83 -5.51 -15.28
C GLN A 99 -10.65 -5.22 -16.78
N GLN A 100 -9.44 -5.32 -17.32
CA GLN A 100 -9.19 -5.09 -18.75
C GLN A 100 -10.00 -6.03 -19.63
N ARG A 101 -10.11 -7.32 -19.28
CA ARG A 101 -10.97 -8.28 -20.00
C ARG A 101 -12.46 -7.95 -19.88
N SER A 102 -12.89 -7.47 -18.72
CA SER A 102 -14.30 -7.12 -18.48
C SER A 102 -14.74 -5.86 -19.25
N TYR A 103 -13.80 -4.94 -19.51
CA TYR A 103 -14.03 -3.69 -20.24
C TYR A 103 -13.75 -3.79 -21.76
N GLY A 104 -13.49 -4.99 -22.30
CA GLY A 104 -13.27 -5.19 -23.74
C GLY A 104 -11.86 -4.87 -24.23
N GLY A 105 -10.86 -4.84 -23.33
CA GLY A 105 -9.46 -4.93 -23.70
C GLY A 105 -9.12 -6.35 -24.18
N ASN A 106 -8.26 -6.44 -25.20
CA ASN A 106 -7.81 -7.70 -25.81
C ASN A 106 -7.30 -8.72 -24.78
#